data_AF-A0A1G3THH4-F1
#
_entry.id   AF-A0A1G3THH4-F1
#
_cell.length_a   1.000
_cell.length_b   1.000
_cell.length_c   1.000
_cell.angle_alpha   90.00
_cell.angle_beta   90.00
_cell.angle_gamma   90.00
#
_symmetry.space_group_name_H-M   'P 1'
#
loop_
_entity.id
_entity.type
_entity.pdbx_description
1 polymer ?
#
loop_
_entity_poly.entity_id
_entity_poly.type
_entity_poly.pdbx_seq_one_letter_code
_entity_poly.pdbx_strand_id
1 'polypeptide(L)'
;MILVSILGDFHSSIFPIYNEFKDKISTHILVHDDALGEKMKHKLVLESLEMFNKKHSLNIKTQEHIIDEDSLASITNLVEKLKAISNEWSEVYINSTDGLSNIGIVLAHKTLEYGVKIISYDMHENSYNITTKDSMQNFKLNSHLKIKDHLLLKGLEIESFEDKEFAQEHEALIRALFDNYRHEFNDMKKDIFHRTIKQHKYPRAYQIIQNLKLDFIKNSKDITGGLFEFYVYLLIKDLGFDDIEIGVKVNQYFSQNSSIPNEFDILAMKDNHLHIIECKFSKNDKLGELVYKYSSLINLLDDEGKMIILTDKSEYSHNLYGDNTTNLDVHKRAKINRILVRGSVFSNKAEFIDDVKTFFNLHN
;
A
#
# COMPACT_ATOMS: atom_id res chain seq x y z
N MET A 1 2.54 26.90 9.91
CA MET A 1 3.61 26.16 9.22
C MET A 1 3.50 26.28 7.70
N ILE A 2 4.63 26.55 7.04
CA ILE A 2 4.83 26.38 5.59
C ILE A 2 5.60 25.08 5.39
N LEU A 3 5.03 24.14 4.64
CA LEU A 3 5.73 22.90 4.24
C LEU A 3 6.20 23.05 2.79
N VAL A 4 7.48 22.81 2.55
CA VAL A 4 8.07 22.67 1.21
C VAL A 4 8.36 21.19 1.01
N SER A 5 7.92 20.61 -0.11
CA SER A 5 8.22 19.23 -0.47
C SER A 5 8.91 19.20 -1.82
N ILE A 6 10.12 18.62 -1.85
CA ILE A 6 10.86 18.37 -3.07
C ILE A 6 10.35 17.07 -3.66
N LEU A 7 9.81 17.13 -4.87
CA LEU A 7 9.36 15.96 -5.61
C LEU A 7 10.57 15.27 -6.22
N GLY A 8 10.72 13.98 -5.91
CA GLY A 8 11.64 13.09 -6.59
C GLY A 8 10.89 11.87 -7.11
N ASP A 9 11.53 10.70 -7.03
CA ASP A 9 10.99 9.47 -7.62
C ASP A 9 9.99 8.75 -6.73
N PHE A 10 10.03 8.94 -5.41
CA PHE A 10 9.34 8.11 -4.44
C PHE A 10 8.19 8.85 -3.78
N HIS A 11 6.99 8.28 -3.85
CA HIS A 11 5.81 8.88 -3.23
C HIS A 11 5.83 8.77 -1.71
N SER A 12 6.50 7.74 -1.20
CA SER A 12 6.76 7.50 0.22
C SER A 12 7.52 8.66 0.88
N SER A 13 8.19 9.52 0.10
CA SER A 13 8.95 10.66 0.63
C SER A 13 8.07 11.85 1.01
N ILE A 14 6.90 12.02 0.37
CA ILE A 14 6.03 13.20 0.56
C ILE A 14 4.81 12.87 1.41
N PHE A 15 4.08 11.83 1.06
CA PHE A 15 2.73 11.62 1.57
C PHE A 15 2.66 11.34 3.07
N PRO A 16 3.53 10.51 3.67
CA PRO A 16 3.54 10.30 5.11
C PRO A 16 3.81 11.60 5.88
N ILE A 17 4.80 12.39 5.45
CA ILE A 17 5.13 13.69 6.05
C ILE A 17 3.99 14.68 5.87
N TYR A 18 3.38 14.75 4.68
CA TYR A 18 2.23 15.60 4.45
C TYR A 18 1.07 15.27 5.40
N ASN A 19 0.75 13.99 5.55
CA ASN A 19 -0.31 13.53 6.45
C ASN A 19 0.02 13.77 7.93
N GLU A 20 1.28 13.62 8.35
CA GLU A 20 1.74 13.91 9.72
C GLU A 20 1.54 15.37 10.10
N PHE A 21 1.78 16.29 9.16
CA PHE A 21 1.70 17.73 9.42
C PHE A 21 0.40 18.38 8.95
N LYS A 22 -0.53 17.65 8.33
CA LYS A 22 -1.69 18.20 7.59
C LYS A 22 -2.49 19.26 8.34
N ASP A 23 -2.69 19.10 9.65
CA ASP A 23 -3.48 20.03 10.46
C ASP A 23 -2.72 21.32 10.84
N LYS A 24 -1.40 21.34 10.62
CA LYS A 24 -0.52 22.49 10.92
C LYS A 24 -0.14 23.27 9.66
N ILE A 25 -0.23 22.64 8.48
CA ILE A 25 0.13 23.25 7.21
C ILE A 25 -0.91 24.33 6.87
N SER A 26 -0.45 25.56 6.67
CA SER A 26 -1.27 26.63 6.08
C SER A 26 -0.98 26.79 4.60
N THR A 27 0.29 26.59 4.22
CA THR A 27 0.78 26.70 2.85
C THR A 27 1.67 25.49 2.56
N HIS A 28 1.42 24.83 1.43
CA HIS A 28 2.29 23.79 0.90
C HIS A 28 2.94 24.29 -0.39
N ILE A 29 4.25 24.14 -0.52
CA ILE A 29 4.99 24.41 -1.74
C ILE A 29 5.51 23.09 -2.27
N LEU A 30 4.99 22.68 -3.43
CA LEU A 30 5.48 21.51 -4.14
C LEU A 30 6.54 21.97 -5.14
N VAL A 31 7.76 21.46 -4.97
CA VAL A 31 8.91 21.78 -5.81
C VAL A 31 9.16 20.62 -6.74
N HIS A 32 9.32 20.89 -8.03
CA HIS A 32 9.66 19.85 -9.01
C HIS A 32 10.62 20.40 -10.07
N ASP A 33 11.31 19.48 -10.74
CA ASP A 33 12.20 19.81 -11.84
C ASP A 33 11.42 20.15 -13.13
N ASP A 34 12.07 20.85 -14.05
CA ASP A 34 11.46 21.30 -15.31
C ASP A 34 11.37 20.19 -16.39
N ALA A 35 11.92 19.00 -16.13
CA ALA A 35 11.84 17.83 -16.97
C ALA A 35 10.40 17.38 -17.29
N LEU A 36 10.18 16.89 -18.51
CA LEU A 36 8.85 16.49 -19.00
C LEU A 36 8.20 15.36 -18.20
N GLY A 37 8.99 14.38 -17.75
CA GLY A 37 8.50 13.26 -16.92
C GLY A 37 7.99 13.74 -15.56
N GLU A 38 8.72 14.69 -14.95
CA GLU A 38 8.40 15.28 -13.66
C GLU A 38 7.14 16.15 -13.71
N LYS A 39 6.86 16.81 -14.84
CA LYS A 39 5.62 17.59 -15.01
C LYS A 39 4.35 16.74 -14.90
N MET A 40 4.34 15.51 -15.42
CA MET A 40 3.18 14.62 -15.31
C MET A 40 3.01 14.08 -13.89
N LYS A 41 4.11 13.64 -13.26
CA LYS A 41 4.12 13.21 -11.86
C LYS A 41 3.64 14.34 -10.94
N HIS A 42 4.20 15.53 -11.10
CA HIS A 42 3.82 16.74 -10.37
C HIS A 42 2.31 17.02 -10.46
N LYS A 43 1.76 17.02 -11.69
CA LYS A 43 0.34 17.27 -11.89
C LYS A 43 -0.53 16.25 -11.15
N LEU A 44 -0.18 14.97 -11.24
CA LEU A 44 -0.90 13.91 -10.52
C LEU A 44 -0.85 14.11 -9.00
N VAL A 45 0.34 14.42 -8.47
CA VAL A 45 0.55 14.67 -7.03
C VAL A 45 -0.26 15.89 -6.57
N LEU A 46 -0.26 16.98 -7.35
CA LEU A 46 -1.02 18.19 -7.06
C LEU A 46 -2.53 17.90 -7.00
N GLU A 47 -3.07 17.26 -8.04
CA GLU A 47 -4.50 16.89 -8.10
C GLU A 47 -4.87 15.97 -6.93
N SER A 48 -4.01 15.00 -6.60
CA SER A 48 -4.24 14.06 -5.51
C SER A 48 -4.22 14.74 -4.13
N LEU A 49 -3.31 15.70 -3.90
CA LEU A 49 -3.27 16.51 -2.67
C LEU A 49 -4.50 17.42 -2.56
N GLU A 50 -4.95 18.02 -3.66
CA GLU A 50 -6.17 18.83 -3.66
C GLU A 50 -7.42 18.00 -3.30
N MET A 51 -7.53 16.79 -3.88
CA MET A 51 -8.60 15.86 -3.53
C MET A 51 -8.51 15.40 -2.07
N PHE A 52 -7.32 15.10 -1.58
CA PHE A 52 -7.08 14.74 -0.19
C PHE A 52 -7.50 15.88 0.77
N ASN A 53 -7.09 17.11 0.46
CA ASN A 53 -7.47 18.29 1.25
C ASN A 53 -8.97 18.50 1.28
N LYS A 54 -9.64 18.36 0.13
CA LYS A 54 -11.10 18.43 0.05
C LYS A 54 -11.77 17.34 0.88
N LYS A 55 -11.30 16.10 0.79
CA LYS A 55 -11.84 14.94 1.53
C LYS A 55 -11.78 15.16 3.04
N HIS A 56 -10.67 15.71 3.52
CA HIS A 56 -10.43 15.95 4.95
C HIS A 56 -10.77 17.37 5.41
N SER A 57 -11.40 18.19 4.55
CA SER A 57 -11.75 19.59 4.83
C SER A 57 -10.56 20.45 5.31
N LEU A 58 -9.38 20.22 4.74
CA LEU A 58 -8.15 20.93 5.06
C LEU A 58 -8.06 22.24 4.28
N ASN A 59 -7.83 23.35 4.97
CA ASN A 59 -7.64 24.67 4.36
C ASN A 59 -6.16 24.94 4.07
N ILE A 60 -5.57 24.11 3.20
CA ILE A 60 -4.16 24.22 2.80
C ILE A 60 -4.07 24.89 1.43
N LYS A 61 -3.28 25.97 1.34
CA LYS A 61 -2.96 26.58 0.05
C LYS A 61 -1.74 25.90 -0.57
N THR A 62 -1.96 25.07 -1.59
CA THR A 62 -0.88 24.45 -2.36
C THR A 62 -0.38 25.39 -3.47
N GLN A 63 0.93 25.50 -3.63
CA GLN A 63 1.60 26.30 -4.65
C GLN A 63 2.69 25.49 -5.34
N GLU A 64 2.82 25.65 -6.64
CA GLU A 64 3.91 25.07 -7.43
C GLU A 64 5.17 25.95 -7.38
N HIS A 65 6.33 25.32 -7.45
CA HIS A 65 7.59 25.98 -7.79
C HIS A 65 8.47 25.08 -8.65
N ILE A 66 8.73 25.52 -9.87
CA ILE A 66 9.61 24.83 -10.81
C ILE A 66 11.05 25.24 -10.53
N ILE A 67 11.96 24.28 -10.46
CA ILE A 67 13.41 24.51 -10.41
C ILE A 67 14.10 23.84 -11.59
N ASP A 68 15.32 24.30 -11.86
CA ASP A 68 16.33 23.61 -12.66
C ASP A 68 17.34 23.09 -11.63
N GLU A 69 17.39 21.78 -11.45
CA GLU A 69 18.15 21.13 -10.39
C GLU A 69 19.67 21.31 -10.53
N ASP A 70 20.16 21.64 -11.73
CA ASP A 70 21.56 21.93 -12.03
C ASP A 70 21.90 23.43 -11.86
N SER A 71 20.92 24.27 -11.53
CA SER A 71 21.08 25.72 -11.44
C SER A 71 20.94 26.23 -10.01
N LEU A 72 22.09 26.63 -9.43
CA LEU A 72 22.14 27.34 -8.15
C LEU A 72 21.24 28.58 -8.13
N ALA A 73 21.13 29.29 -9.26
CA ALA A 73 20.27 30.46 -9.38
C ALA A 73 18.78 30.07 -9.25
N SER A 74 18.38 28.97 -9.89
CA SER A 74 17.01 28.44 -9.81
C SER A 74 16.65 28.03 -8.38
N ILE A 75 17.53 27.28 -7.71
CA ILE A 75 17.33 26.89 -6.30
C ILE A 75 17.32 28.14 -5.38
N THR A 76 18.12 29.16 -5.69
CA THR A 76 18.11 30.41 -4.91
C THR A 76 16.80 31.18 -5.07
N ASN A 77 16.14 31.11 -6.23
CA ASN A 77 14.83 31.74 -6.42
C ASN A 77 13.75 31.15 -5.49
N LEU A 78 13.83 29.86 -5.16
CA LEU A 78 12.97 29.27 -4.14
C LEU A 78 13.18 29.92 -2.77
N VAL A 79 14.43 30.19 -2.39
CA VAL A 79 14.76 30.89 -1.13
C VAL A 79 14.18 32.31 -1.13
N GLU A 80 14.27 33.03 -2.25
CA GLU A 80 13.67 34.37 -2.38
C GLU A 80 12.13 34.31 -2.32
N LYS A 81 11.50 33.28 -2.90
CA LYS A 81 10.06 33.04 -2.74
C LYS A 81 9.70 32.82 -1.27
N LEU A 82 10.48 32.02 -0.54
CA LEU A 82 10.27 31.78 0.90
C LEU A 82 10.41 33.07 1.72
N LYS A 83 11.40 33.91 1.42
CA LYS A 83 11.55 35.26 2.03
C LYS A 83 10.31 36.12 1.86
N ALA A 84 9.67 36.06 0.69
CA ALA A 84 8.52 36.91 0.38
C ALA A 84 7.23 36.48 1.08
N ILE A 85 7.10 35.21 1.48
CA ILE A 85 5.86 34.65 2.05
C ILE A 85 5.98 34.32 3.55
N SER A 86 7.19 34.19 4.07
CA SER A 86 7.44 33.82 5.46
C SER A 86 7.75 35.06 6.29
N ASN A 87 6.92 35.30 7.30
CA ASN A 87 7.20 36.29 8.35
C ASN A 87 8.03 35.69 9.49
N GLU A 88 8.02 34.36 9.65
CA GLU A 88 8.69 33.63 10.72
C GLU A 88 9.33 32.35 10.17
N TRP A 89 10.64 32.35 10.01
CA TRP A 89 11.39 31.27 9.37
C TRP A 89 11.41 29.95 10.16
N SER A 90 11.23 30.03 11.48
CA SER A 90 11.04 28.86 12.36
C SER A 90 9.82 28.03 11.96
N GLU A 91 8.85 28.61 11.26
CA GLU A 91 7.62 27.95 10.80
C GLU A 91 7.76 27.35 9.39
N VAL A 92 8.93 27.47 8.75
CA VAL A 92 9.23 26.89 7.44
C VAL A 92 9.92 25.54 7.62
N TYR A 93 9.33 24.52 7.01
CA TYR A 93 9.83 23.16 7.01
C TYR A 93 10.07 22.73 5.58
N ILE A 94 11.27 22.22 5.29
CA ILE A 94 11.65 21.73 3.97
C ILE A 94 11.86 20.23 4.06
N ASN A 95 10.96 19.46 3.47
CA ASN A 95 11.14 18.04 3.28
C ASN A 95 12.08 17.79 2.10
N SER A 96 13.30 17.38 2.43
CA SER A 96 14.38 17.05 1.49
C SER A 96 14.69 15.56 1.48
N THR A 97 13.69 14.72 1.77
CA THR A 97 13.83 13.26 1.75
C THR A 97 14.19 12.75 0.36
N ASP A 98 13.69 13.40 -0.67
CA ASP A 98 13.81 12.98 -2.07
C ASP A 98 14.17 14.17 -2.96
N GLY A 99 14.33 13.89 -4.26
CA GLY A 99 14.94 14.79 -5.23
C GLY A 99 16.47 14.75 -5.16
N LEU A 100 17.14 15.44 -6.08
CA LEU A 100 18.59 15.46 -6.07
C LEU A 100 19.15 16.08 -4.79
N SER A 101 20.13 15.40 -4.19
CA SER A 101 20.70 15.77 -2.89
C SER A 101 21.29 17.17 -2.87
N ASN A 102 21.76 17.69 -4.01
CA ASN A 102 22.29 19.05 -4.13
C ASN A 102 21.22 20.12 -3.81
N ILE A 103 19.95 19.91 -4.15
CA ILE A 103 18.85 20.83 -3.85
C ILE A 103 18.72 20.99 -2.33
N GLY A 104 18.62 19.87 -1.61
CA GLY A 104 18.55 19.85 -0.15
C GLY A 104 19.76 20.52 0.51
N ILE A 105 20.98 20.24 0.02
CA ILE A 105 22.22 20.84 0.51
C ILE A 105 22.22 22.37 0.34
N VAL A 106 21.87 22.86 -0.86
CA VAL A 106 21.84 24.29 -1.15
C VAL A 106 20.77 25.00 -0.32
N LEU A 107 19.58 24.43 -0.20
CA LEU A 107 18.51 24.98 0.63
C LEU A 107 18.93 25.02 2.09
N ALA A 108 19.46 23.93 2.64
CA ALA A 108 19.95 23.90 4.02
C ALA A 108 21.02 24.97 4.26
N HIS A 109 22.04 25.04 3.40
CA HIS A 109 23.11 26.03 3.50
C HIS A 109 22.58 27.48 3.51
N LYS A 110 21.56 27.77 2.70
CA LYS A 110 21.01 29.12 2.57
C LYS A 110 19.95 29.46 3.61
N THR A 111 19.35 28.47 4.30
CA THR A 111 18.14 28.71 5.11
C THR A 111 18.27 28.36 6.59
N LEU A 112 19.20 27.50 6.99
CA LEU A 112 19.37 27.11 8.40
C LEU A 112 19.69 28.29 9.31
N GLU A 113 20.49 29.25 8.82
CA GLU A 113 20.82 30.49 9.54
C GLU A 113 19.59 31.36 9.85
N TYR A 114 18.51 31.22 9.08
CA TYR A 114 17.26 31.91 9.34
C TYR A 114 16.33 31.14 10.28
N GLY A 115 16.67 29.90 10.67
CA GLY A 115 15.87 29.08 11.58
C GLY A 115 14.94 28.08 10.89
N VAL A 116 15.12 27.85 9.58
CA VAL A 116 14.38 26.81 8.84
C VAL A 116 14.68 25.42 9.37
N LYS A 117 13.67 24.55 9.31
CA LYS A 117 13.75 23.14 9.69
C LYS A 117 13.82 22.27 8.44
N ILE A 118 14.82 21.40 8.37
CA ILE A 118 14.96 20.42 7.29
C ILE A 118 14.43 19.08 7.77
N ILE A 119 13.51 18.48 7.02
CA ILE A 119 12.95 17.16 7.27
C ILE A 119 13.65 16.14 6.37
N SER A 120 14.09 15.04 6.95
CA SER A 120 14.49 13.82 6.23
C SER A 120 13.75 12.63 6.82
N TYR A 121 12.90 12.00 6.01
CA TYR A 121 12.06 10.87 6.37
C TYR A 121 12.78 9.56 6.06
N ASP A 122 12.96 8.73 7.08
CA ASP A 122 13.39 7.34 6.93
C ASP A 122 12.15 6.46 6.79
N MET A 123 11.91 6.03 5.54
CA MET A 123 10.77 5.19 5.22
C MET A 123 10.87 3.80 5.88
N HIS A 124 12.06 3.27 6.15
CA HIS A 124 12.20 1.94 6.74
C HIS A 124 11.90 1.91 8.23
N GLU A 125 12.16 3.02 8.94
CA GLU A 125 11.88 3.15 10.36
C GLU A 125 10.53 3.83 10.66
N ASN A 126 9.84 4.33 9.63
CA ASN A 126 8.65 5.18 9.75
C ASN A 126 8.91 6.32 10.76
N SER A 127 10.08 6.95 10.60
CA SER A 127 10.59 8.02 11.46
C SER A 127 11.17 9.14 10.59
N TYR A 128 11.21 10.36 11.10
CA TYR A 128 11.82 11.49 10.41
C TYR A 128 12.72 12.29 11.34
N ASN A 129 13.78 12.83 10.77
CA ASN A 129 14.67 13.76 11.43
C ASN A 129 14.22 15.19 11.11
N ILE A 130 14.20 16.05 12.12
CA ILE A 130 14.20 17.50 11.95
C ILE A 130 15.59 18.01 12.29
N THR A 131 16.23 18.62 11.29
CA THR A 131 17.52 19.29 11.43
C THR A 131 17.33 20.80 11.42
N THR A 132 17.90 21.46 12.43
CA THR A 132 18.06 22.91 12.53
C THR A 132 19.55 23.25 12.45
N LYS A 133 19.90 24.54 12.52
CA LYS A 133 21.29 24.98 12.59
C LYS A 133 22.05 24.34 13.76
N ASP A 134 21.39 24.21 14.91
CA ASP A 134 22.04 23.89 16.18
C ASP A 134 21.69 22.49 16.71
N SER A 135 20.76 21.77 16.07
CA SER A 135 20.29 20.48 16.56
C SER A 135 19.76 19.56 15.47
N MET A 136 19.79 18.25 15.75
CA MET A 136 19.05 17.24 15.00
C MET A 136 18.23 16.40 15.99
N GLN A 137 16.96 16.17 15.68
CA GLN A 137 16.05 15.38 16.50
C GLN A 137 15.30 14.39 15.63
N ASN A 138 15.22 13.14 16.07
CA ASN A 138 14.43 12.09 15.42
C ASN A 138 13.04 11.98 16.05
N PHE A 139 12.04 11.74 15.21
CA PHE A 139 10.64 11.58 15.60
C PHE A 139 10.06 10.37 14.89
N LYS A 140 9.32 9.52 15.59
CA LYS A 140 8.47 8.51 14.95
C LYS A 140 7.21 9.19 14.40
N LEU A 141 6.72 8.77 13.23
CA LEU A 141 5.41 9.25 12.75
C LEU A 141 4.34 8.74 13.70
N ASN A 142 3.41 9.63 14.06
CA ASN A 142 2.26 9.28 14.88
C ASN A 142 1.01 9.07 14.02
N SER A 143 1.02 9.62 12.81
CA SER A 143 -0.04 9.46 11.83
C SER A 143 0.19 8.22 10.96
N HIS A 144 -0.92 7.56 10.67
CA HIS A 144 -0.98 6.42 9.76
C HIS A 144 -1.96 6.76 8.64
N LEU A 145 -1.53 6.60 7.39
CA LEU A 145 -2.38 6.71 6.22
C LEU A 145 -3.38 5.55 6.21
N LYS A 146 -4.66 5.84 5.98
CA LYS A 146 -5.63 4.77 5.64
C LYS A 146 -5.40 4.32 4.20
N ILE A 147 -5.71 3.06 3.89
CA ILE A 147 -5.51 2.50 2.53
C ILE A 147 -6.20 3.37 1.48
N LYS A 148 -7.40 3.85 1.79
CA LYS A 148 -8.17 4.74 0.90
C LYS A 148 -7.51 6.10 0.68
N ASP A 149 -6.81 6.62 1.68
CA ASP A 149 -6.06 7.88 1.56
C ASP A 149 -4.75 7.68 0.80
N HIS A 150 -4.06 6.57 1.05
CA HIS A 150 -2.86 6.19 0.32
C HIS A 150 -3.13 6.04 -1.18
N LEU A 151 -4.15 5.26 -1.55
CA LEU A 151 -4.54 5.08 -2.95
C LEU A 151 -4.97 6.41 -3.61
N LEU A 152 -5.72 7.24 -2.89
CA LEU A 152 -6.08 8.59 -3.35
C LEU A 152 -4.83 9.44 -3.65
N LEU A 153 -3.86 9.45 -2.74
CA LEU A 153 -2.62 10.20 -2.89
C LEU A 153 -1.74 9.66 -4.04
N LYS A 154 -1.79 8.34 -4.31
CA LYS A 154 -1.17 7.73 -5.49
C LYS A 154 -1.93 8.03 -6.80
N GLY A 155 -3.07 8.73 -6.75
CA GLY A 155 -3.89 9.06 -7.91
C GLY A 155 -4.70 7.88 -8.45
N LEU A 156 -5.02 6.91 -7.59
CA LEU A 156 -5.82 5.72 -7.94
C LEU A 156 -7.26 5.91 -7.49
N GLU A 157 -8.21 5.67 -8.41
CA GLU A 157 -9.63 5.72 -8.09
C GLU A 157 -10.10 4.35 -7.60
N ILE A 158 -10.70 4.31 -6.41
CA ILE A 158 -11.28 3.07 -5.87
C ILE A 158 -12.67 2.88 -6.49
N GLU A 159 -12.86 1.75 -7.17
CA GLU A 159 -14.15 1.33 -7.72
C GLU A 159 -14.99 0.60 -6.66
N SER A 160 -14.37 -0.33 -5.93
CA SER A 160 -15.05 -1.11 -4.89
C SER A 160 -14.08 -1.72 -3.89
N PHE A 161 -14.64 -2.17 -2.77
CA PHE A 161 -14.02 -3.04 -1.78
C PHE A 161 -15.06 -4.09 -1.36
N GLU A 162 -14.59 -5.23 -0.88
CA GLU A 162 -15.44 -6.26 -0.30
C GLU A 162 -15.83 -5.90 1.15
N ASP A 163 -16.92 -6.50 1.62
CA ASP A 163 -17.51 -6.19 2.92
C ASP A 163 -16.74 -6.84 4.09
N LYS A 164 -15.90 -6.06 4.77
CA LYS A 164 -15.20 -6.49 5.99
C LYS A 164 -16.15 -6.78 7.15
N GLU A 165 -17.27 -6.06 7.25
CA GLU A 165 -18.25 -6.26 8.32
C GLU A 165 -18.90 -7.63 8.16
N PHE A 166 -19.26 -8.02 6.93
CA PHE A 166 -19.72 -9.38 6.62
C PHE A 166 -18.74 -10.46 7.12
N ALA A 167 -17.44 -10.29 6.87
CA ALA A 167 -16.43 -11.24 7.32
C ALA A 167 -16.38 -11.34 8.86
N GLN A 168 -16.49 -10.21 9.57
CA GLN A 168 -16.47 -10.15 11.03
C GLN A 168 -17.74 -10.74 11.65
N GLU A 169 -18.92 -10.35 11.16
CA GLU A 169 -20.21 -10.86 11.63
C GLU A 169 -20.33 -12.37 11.46
N HIS A 170 -19.74 -12.91 10.40
CA HIS A 170 -19.79 -14.32 10.06
C HIS A 170 -18.50 -15.09 10.34
N GLU A 171 -17.60 -14.55 11.16
CA GLU A 171 -16.27 -15.11 11.42
C GLU A 171 -16.32 -16.59 11.80
N ALA A 172 -17.18 -16.98 12.74
CA ALA A 172 -17.30 -18.36 13.20
C ALA A 172 -17.72 -19.33 12.06
N LEU A 173 -18.60 -18.88 11.17
CA LEU A 173 -19.08 -19.67 10.04
C LEU A 173 -18.01 -19.81 8.96
N ILE A 174 -17.34 -18.71 8.61
CA ILE A 174 -16.27 -18.68 7.62
C ILE A 174 -15.10 -19.55 8.11
N ARG A 175 -14.67 -19.40 9.36
CA ARG A 175 -13.64 -20.27 9.95
C ARG A 175 -14.05 -21.73 9.94
N ALA A 176 -15.27 -22.06 10.37
CA ALA A 176 -15.73 -23.45 10.36
C ALA A 176 -15.72 -24.06 8.95
N LEU A 177 -16.08 -23.29 7.92
CA LEU A 177 -16.07 -23.74 6.52
C LEU A 177 -14.67 -24.20 6.09
N PHE A 178 -13.63 -23.45 6.45
CA PHE A 178 -12.25 -23.71 6.03
C PHE A 178 -11.45 -24.60 6.98
N ASP A 179 -11.71 -24.51 8.29
CA ASP A 179 -10.99 -25.29 9.30
C ASP A 179 -11.56 -26.70 9.45
N ASN A 180 -12.89 -26.85 9.36
CA ASN A 180 -13.56 -28.10 9.70
C ASN A 180 -14.19 -28.77 8.47
N TYR A 181 -14.67 -28.00 7.49
CA TYR A 181 -15.49 -28.51 6.38
C TYR A 181 -14.90 -28.26 4.99
N ARG A 182 -13.58 -28.02 4.90
CA ARG A 182 -12.89 -27.69 3.65
C ARG A 182 -13.07 -28.73 2.55
N HIS A 183 -13.07 -30.02 2.91
CA HIS A 183 -13.24 -31.11 1.94
C HIS A 183 -14.62 -31.05 1.29
N GLU A 184 -15.67 -30.88 2.10
CA GLU A 184 -17.04 -30.66 1.61
C GLU A 184 -17.13 -29.39 0.75
N PHE A 185 -16.51 -28.30 1.20
CA PHE A 185 -16.50 -27.03 0.48
C PHE A 185 -15.82 -27.14 -0.89
N ASN A 186 -14.70 -27.84 -0.99
CA ASN A 186 -13.98 -28.05 -2.25
C ASN A 186 -14.80 -28.84 -3.27
N ASP A 187 -15.55 -29.85 -2.82
CA ASP A 187 -16.44 -30.60 -3.72
C ASP A 187 -17.67 -29.78 -4.11
N MET A 188 -18.23 -29.00 -3.18
CA MET A 188 -19.30 -28.06 -3.47
C MET A 188 -18.88 -27.00 -4.50
N LYS A 189 -17.67 -26.44 -4.40
CA LYS A 189 -17.15 -25.47 -5.38
C LYS A 189 -17.17 -26.02 -6.81
N LYS A 190 -16.78 -27.28 -7.01
CA LYS A 190 -16.82 -27.95 -8.33
C LYS A 190 -18.26 -28.06 -8.84
N ASP A 191 -19.18 -28.47 -7.96
CA ASP A 191 -20.59 -28.62 -8.31
C ASP A 191 -21.28 -27.26 -8.57
N ILE A 192 -20.90 -26.18 -7.88
CA ILE A 192 -21.37 -24.81 -8.15
C ILE A 192 -20.94 -24.38 -9.55
N PHE A 193 -19.67 -24.58 -9.91
CA PHE A 193 -19.15 -24.24 -11.24
C PHE A 193 -19.92 -24.94 -12.36
N HIS A 194 -20.31 -26.21 -12.16
CA HIS A 194 -21.10 -26.97 -13.11
C HIS A 194 -22.63 -26.80 -12.96
N ARG A 195 -23.10 -26.00 -12.00
CA ARG A 195 -24.53 -25.81 -11.66
C ARG A 195 -25.24 -27.14 -11.31
N THR A 196 -24.54 -28.07 -10.68
CA THR A 196 -25.00 -29.42 -10.34
C THR A 196 -25.02 -29.66 -8.83
N ILE A 197 -25.49 -28.69 -8.06
CA ILE A 197 -25.41 -28.69 -6.59
C ILE A 197 -26.23 -29.85 -6.00
N LYS A 198 -25.62 -30.61 -5.10
CA LYS A 198 -26.13 -31.83 -4.46
C LYS A 198 -25.91 -31.74 -2.95
N GLN A 199 -26.86 -31.12 -2.24
CA GLN A 199 -26.79 -30.87 -0.79
C GLN A 199 -26.30 -32.08 0.04
N HIS A 200 -26.76 -33.30 -0.28
CA HIS A 200 -26.40 -34.52 0.46
C HIS A 200 -24.91 -34.87 0.40
N LYS A 201 -24.14 -34.36 -0.57
CA LYS A 201 -22.70 -34.62 -0.68
C LYS A 201 -21.86 -33.78 0.29
N TYR A 202 -22.37 -32.62 0.70
CA TYR A 202 -21.65 -31.63 1.52
C TYR A 202 -22.63 -30.91 2.46
N PRO A 203 -23.31 -31.66 3.34
CA PRO A 203 -24.42 -31.12 4.13
C PRO A 203 -24.00 -29.98 5.06
N ARG A 204 -22.76 -30.00 5.60
CA ARG A 204 -22.27 -28.98 6.53
C ARG A 204 -21.81 -27.74 5.79
N ALA A 205 -21.05 -27.90 4.70
CA ALA A 205 -20.67 -26.75 3.88
C ALA A 205 -21.90 -26.08 3.27
N TYR A 206 -22.88 -26.85 2.77
CA TYR A 206 -24.15 -26.31 2.26
C TYR A 206 -24.90 -25.49 3.30
N GLN A 207 -25.04 -26.02 4.52
CA GLN A 207 -25.73 -25.33 5.61
C GLN A 207 -25.01 -24.03 6.00
N ILE A 208 -23.67 -24.02 6.01
CA ILE A 208 -22.90 -22.81 6.29
C ILE A 208 -23.19 -21.74 5.22
N ILE A 209 -23.13 -22.08 3.93
CA ILE A 209 -23.41 -21.10 2.85
C ILE A 209 -24.83 -20.54 2.95
N GLN A 210 -25.82 -21.37 3.32
CA GLN A 210 -27.18 -20.89 3.57
C GLN A 210 -27.24 -19.94 4.77
N ASN A 211 -26.52 -20.23 5.85
CA ASN A 211 -26.48 -19.36 7.03
C ASN A 211 -25.75 -18.04 6.78
N LEU A 212 -24.79 -18.03 5.86
CA LEU A 212 -24.17 -16.82 5.31
C LEU A 212 -25.12 -16.03 4.38
N LYS A 213 -26.32 -16.55 4.11
CA LYS A 213 -27.35 -15.96 3.23
C LYS A 213 -26.86 -15.73 1.79
N LEU A 214 -25.91 -16.54 1.32
CA LEU A 214 -25.39 -16.45 -0.04
C LEU A 214 -26.17 -17.39 -0.97
N ASP A 215 -26.57 -16.86 -2.13
CA ASP A 215 -27.21 -17.64 -3.18
C ASP A 215 -26.14 -18.34 -4.02
N PHE A 216 -26.22 -19.67 -4.13
CA PHE A 216 -25.19 -20.47 -4.78
C PHE A 216 -24.93 -20.11 -6.26
N ILE A 217 -25.91 -19.53 -6.96
CA ILE A 217 -25.78 -19.17 -8.37
C ILE A 217 -25.32 -17.71 -8.48
N LYS A 218 -26.04 -16.79 -7.82
CA LYS A 218 -25.77 -15.35 -7.89
C LYS A 218 -24.43 -14.99 -7.26
N ASN A 219 -24.09 -15.64 -6.14
CA ASN A 219 -22.84 -15.43 -5.40
C ASN A 219 -21.79 -16.50 -5.73
N SER A 220 -21.86 -17.13 -6.91
CA SER A 220 -20.94 -18.22 -7.26
C SER A 220 -19.47 -17.79 -7.22
N LYS A 221 -19.13 -16.57 -7.62
CA LYS A 221 -17.77 -16.02 -7.52
C LYS A 221 -17.33 -15.84 -6.06
N ASP A 222 -18.16 -15.18 -5.27
CA ASP A 222 -17.90 -14.92 -3.84
C ASP A 222 -17.72 -16.25 -3.07
N ILE A 223 -18.56 -17.25 -3.37
CA ILE A 223 -18.47 -18.58 -2.75
C ILE A 223 -17.23 -19.34 -3.23
N THR A 224 -16.85 -19.23 -4.51
CA THR A 224 -15.73 -20.04 -5.04
C THR A 224 -14.36 -19.41 -4.82
N GLY A 225 -14.28 -18.09 -4.64
CA GLY A 225 -13.06 -17.32 -4.40
C GLY A 225 -13.14 -16.47 -3.14
N GLY A 226 -14.01 -15.45 -3.11
CA GLY A 226 -14.03 -14.39 -2.10
C GLY A 226 -14.11 -14.85 -0.63
N LEU A 227 -14.82 -15.93 -0.33
CA LEU A 227 -14.85 -16.49 1.03
C LEU A 227 -13.45 -16.88 1.55
N PHE A 228 -12.53 -17.26 0.66
CA PHE A 228 -11.15 -17.56 1.04
C PHE A 228 -10.38 -16.28 1.40
N GLU A 229 -10.63 -15.17 0.71
CA GLU A 229 -10.05 -13.86 1.03
C GLU A 229 -10.55 -13.38 2.40
N PHE A 230 -11.86 -13.51 2.67
CA PHE A 230 -12.40 -13.26 4.02
C PHE A 230 -11.76 -14.14 5.09
N TYR A 231 -11.54 -15.42 4.79
CA TYR A 231 -10.87 -16.31 5.71
C TYR A 231 -9.42 -15.88 6.00
N VAL A 232 -8.65 -15.48 4.98
CA VAL A 232 -7.28 -14.98 5.15
C VAL A 232 -7.27 -13.65 5.91
N TYR A 233 -8.19 -12.74 5.61
CA TYR A 233 -8.39 -11.51 6.40
C TYR A 233 -8.63 -11.83 7.88
N LEU A 234 -9.53 -12.76 8.19
CA LEU A 234 -9.81 -13.16 9.57
C LEU A 234 -8.59 -13.76 10.28
N LEU A 235 -7.65 -14.36 9.55
CA LEU A 235 -6.39 -14.84 10.13
C LEU A 235 -5.45 -13.69 10.51
N ILE A 236 -5.49 -12.57 9.79
CA ILE A 236 -4.49 -11.49 9.93
C ILE A 236 -4.99 -10.22 10.61
N LYS A 237 -6.32 -10.04 10.76
CA LYS A 237 -6.93 -8.78 11.20
C LYS A 237 -6.42 -8.22 12.53
N ASP A 238 -6.01 -9.11 13.43
CA ASP A 238 -5.57 -8.76 14.78
C ASP A 238 -4.03 -8.78 14.93
N LEU A 239 -3.28 -8.81 13.82
CA LEU A 239 -1.81 -8.91 13.84
C LEU A 239 -1.07 -7.58 13.96
N GLY A 240 -1.77 -6.45 14.09
CA GLY A 240 -1.17 -5.14 14.32
C GLY A 240 -0.90 -4.30 13.06
N PHE A 241 -1.66 -4.54 11.99
CA PHE A 241 -1.77 -3.62 10.85
C PHE A 241 -2.57 -2.36 11.23
N ASP A 242 -2.26 -1.24 10.59
CA ASP A 242 -2.90 0.07 10.85
C ASP A 242 -4.26 0.19 10.12
N ASP A 243 -4.40 -0.54 9.01
CA ASP A 243 -5.61 -0.67 8.20
C ASP A 243 -5.52 -1.92 7.31
N ILE A 244 -6.66 -2.53 6.97
CA ILE A 244 -6.73 -3.69 6.06
C ILE A 244 -8.00 -3.55 5.22
N GLU A 245 -7.92 -3.79 3.92
CA GLU A 245 -9.06 -3.82 2.99
C GLU A 245 -9.04 -5.12 2.17
N ILE A 246 -10.21 -5.59 1.73
CA ILE A 246 -10.40 -6.86 1.03
C ILE A 246 -10.98 -6.60 -0.37
N GLY A 247 -10.57 -7.36 -1.37
CA GLY A 247 -11.06 -7.33 -2.75
C GLY A 247 -11.11 -5.91 -3.34
N VAL A 248 -10.02 -5.16 -3.18
CA VAL A 248 -9.94 -3.76 -3.57
C VAL A 248 -9.76 -3.65 -5.08
N LYS A 249 -10.71 -3.01 -5.75
CA LYS A 249 -10.65 -2.69 -7.18
C LYS A 249 -10.32 -1.23 -7.37
N VAL A 250 -9.28 -0.96 -8.15
CA VAL A 250 -8.82 0.39 -8.46
C VAL A 250 -8.66 0.60 -9.96
N ASN A 251 -8.86 1.84 -10.37
CA ASN A 251 -8.64 2.30 -11.73
C ASN A 251 -7.48 3.29 -11.76
N GLN A 252 -6.49 3.01 -12.60
CA GLN A 252 -5.43 3.96 -12.94
C GLN A 252 -5.76 4.63 -14.26
N TYR A 253 -6.05 5.93 -14.26
CA TYR A 253 -6.36 6.66 -15.49
C TYR A 253 -5.08 7.04 -16.22
N PHE A 254 -4.95 6.57 -17.46
CA PHE A 254 -3.91 7.03 -18.39
C PHE A 254 -4.40 8.23 -19.22
N SER A 255 -5.72 8.34 -19.43
CA SER A 255 -6.35 9.48 -20.08
C SER A 255 -7.79 9.64 -19.57
N GLN A 256 -8.46 10.74 -19.92
CA GLN A 256 -9.84 11.01 -19.48
C GLN A 256 -10.85 9.88 -19.82
N ASN A 257 -10.57 9.07 -20.85
CA ASN A 257 -11.48 8.04 -21.33
C ASN A 257 -10.90 6.62 -21.24
N SER A 258 -9.75 6.43 -20.58
CA SER A 258 -9.09 5.12 -20.52
C SER A 258 -8.41 4.91 -19.18
N SER A 259 -8.84 3.86 -18.48
CA SER A 259 -8.28 3.40 -17.23
C SER A 259 -7.77 1.96 -17.33
N ILE A 260 -6.81 1.64 -16.49
CA ILE A 260 -6.28 0.30 -16.30
C ILE A 260 -6.83 -0.21 -14.96
N PRO A 261 -7.78 -1.17 -14.97
CA PRO A 261 -8.32 -1.75 -13.75
C PRO A 261 -7.31 -2.71 -13.14
N ASN A 262 -7.18 -2.65 -11.81
CA ASN A 262 -6.43 -3.60 -11.01
C ASN A 262 -7.29 -4.08 -9.84
N GLU A 263 -7.11 -5.33 -9.45
CA GLU A 263 -7.79 -5.97 -8.33
C GLU A 263 -6.73 -6.56 -7.40
N PHE A 264 -6.92 -6.32 -6.10
CA PHE A 264 -6.04 -6.78 -5.04
C PHE A 264 -6.87 -7.50 -3.97
N ASP A 265 -6.58 -8.77 -3.74
CA ASP A 265 -7.38 -9.64 -2.86
C ASP A 265 -7.36 -9.14 -1.41
N ILE A 266 -6.19 -8.81 -0.86
CA ILE A 266 -6.06 -8.16 0.45
C ILE A 266 -4.97 -7.11 0.38
N LEU A 267 -5.32 -5.90 0.80
CA LEU A 267 -4.39 -4.80 1.05
C LEU A 267 -4.26 -4.57 2.54
N ALA A 268 -3.03 -4.41 3.04
CA ALA A 268 -2.77 -4.17 4.45
C ALA A 268 -1.77 -3.02 4.60
N MET A 269 -2.10 -2.04 5.44
CA MET A 269 -1.24 -0.90 5.74
C MET A 269 -0.47 -1.17 7.02
N LYS A 270 0.84 -0.97 6.99
CA LYS A 270 1.67 -0.91 8.19
C LYS A 270 2.71 0.17 8.06
N ASP A 271 2.79 1.06 9.06
CA ASP A 271 3.83 2.07 9.17
C ASP A 271 3.94 2.93 7.90
N ASN A 272 2.77 3.31 7.35
CA ASN A 272 2.61 4.06 6.10
C ASN A 272 3.08 3.34 4.82
N HIS A 273 3.25 2.02 4.87
CA HIS A 273 3.53 1.17 3.71
C HIS A 273 2.36 0.26 3.36
N LEU A 274 1.97 0.27 2.10
CA LEU A 274 0.92 -0.60 1.58
C LEU A 274 1.49 -1.97 1.15
N HIS A 275 0.96 -3.02 1.75
CA HIS A 275 1.33 -4.42 1.49
C HIS A 275 0.17 -5.19 0.88
N ILE A 276 0.49 -6.32 0.24
CA ILE A 276 -0.47 -7.13 -0.52
C ILE A 276 -0.43 -8.59 -0.05
N ILE A 277 -1.60 -9.22 0.11
CA ILE A 277 -1.72 -10.68 0.15
C ILE A 277 -2.64 -11.12 -0.98
N GLU A 278 -2.08 -11.86 -1.94
CA GLU A 278 -2.81 -12.43 -3.07
C GLU A 278 -3.18 -13.89 -2.79
N CYS A 279 -4.44 -14.22 -3.00
CA CYS A 279 -5.06 -15.48 -2.69
C CYS A 279 -5.35 -16.30 -3.97
N LYS A 280 -4.48 -17.26 -4.29
CA LYS A 280 -4.63 -18.16 -5.42
C LYS A 280 -5.10 -19.54 -4.98
N PHE A 281 -6.42 -19.66 -4.86
CA PHE A 281 -7.09 -20.89 -4.41
C PHE A 281 -7.47 -21.84 -5.56
N SER A 282 -6.66 -21.87 -6.63
CA SER A 282 -6.86 -22.69 -7.82
C SER A 282 -5.59 -23.49 -8.19
N LYS A 283 -5.74 -24.60 -8.91
CA LYS A 283 -4.60 -25.49 -9.26
C LYS A 283 -3.78 -25.00 -10.47
N ASN A 284 -4.27 -24.03 -11.23
CA ASN A 284 -3.73 -23.66 -12.55
C ASN A 284 -3.07 -22.28 -12.58
N ASP A 285 -2.45 -21.87 -11.48
CA ASP A 285 -1.82 -20.57 -11.42
C ASP A 285 -0.46 -20.58 -12.10
N LYS A 286 -0.35 -19.79 -13.19
CA LYS A 286 0.91 -19.48 -13.84
C LYS A 286 1.71 -18.53 -12.96
N LEU A 287 2.29 -19.10 -11.90
CA LEU A 287 3.00 -18.38 -10.84
C LEU A 287 4.04 -17.38 -11.38
N GLY A 288 4.73 -17.72 -12.48
CA GLY A 288 5.67 -16.80 -13.13
C GLY A 288 5.00 -15.52 -13.62
N GLU A 289 3.87 -15.61 -14.33
CA GLU A 289 3.11 -14.45 -14.81
C GLU A 289 2.61 -13.59 -13.63
N LEU A 290 2.20 -14.23 -12.53
CA LEU A 290 1.76 -13.54 -11.32
C LEU A 290 2.91 -12.75 -10.68
N VAL A 291 4.09 -13.37 -10.52
CA VAL A 291 5.28 -12.69 -9.99
C VAL A 291 5.68 -11.50 -10.85
N TYR A 292 5.62 -11.62 -12.19
CA TYR A 292 5.90 -10.50 -13.09
C TYR A 292 4.86 -9.39 -13.00
N LYS A 293 3.55 -9.73 -12.97
CA LYS A 293 2.47 -8.77 -12.78
C LYS A 293 2.73 -7.95 -11.52
N TYR A 294 2.93 -8.60 -10.38
CA TYR A 294 3.08 -7.87 -9.11
C TYR A 294 4.42 -7.15 -8.96
N SER A 295 5.51 -7.69 -9.52
CA SER A 295 6.77 -6.96 -9.64
C SER A 295 6.60 -5.64 -10.39
N SER A 296 5.70 -5.58 -11.39
CA SER A 296 5.39 -4.33 -12.11
C SER A 296 4.40 -3.41 -11.38
N LEU A 297 3.51 -3.97 -10.56
CA LEU A 297 2.47 -3.21 -9.83
C LEU A 297 2.95 -2.71 -8.46
N ILE A 298 4.06 -3.21 -7.92
CA ILE A 298 4.46 -2.86 -6.56
C ILE A 298 4.72 -1.36 -6.43
N ASN A 299 5.49 -0.74 -7.33
CA ASN A 299 5.76 0.70 -7.33
C ASN A 299 4.51 1.55 -7.63
N LEU A 300 3.52 0.98 -8.33
CA LEU A 300 2.22 1.64 -8.52
C LEU A 300 1.52 1.85 -7.18
N LEU A 301 1.64 0.87 -6.27
CA LEU A 301 1.01 0.92 -4.95
C LEU A 301 1.92 1.56 -3.92
N ASP A 302 3.13 1.04 -3.75
CA ASP A 302 4.09 1.44 -2.73
C ASP A 302 5.51 1.00 -3.07
N ASP A 303 6.47 1.91 -2.95
CA ASP A 303 7.87 1.69 -3.31
C ASP A 303 8.56 0.68 -2.36
N GLU A 304 8.08 0.57 -1.12
CA GLU A 304 8.52 -0.39 -0.09
C GLU A 304 7.47 -1.47 0.20
N GLY A 305 6.44 -1.54 -0.64
CA GLY A 305 5.43 -2.56 -0.61
C GLY A 305 6.04 -3.96 -0.58
N LYS A 306 5.38 -4.86 0.15
CA LYS A 306 5.74 -6.26 0.26
C LYS A 306 4.52 -7.09 -0.10
N MET A 307 4.75 -8.28 -0.64
CA MET A 307 3.67 -9.14 -1.09
C MET A 307 3.81 -10.57 -0.59
N ILE A 308 2.69 -11.19 -0.20
CA ILE A 308 2.58 -12.64 -0.05
C ILE A 308 1.61 -13.18 -1.11
N ILE A 309 2.02 -14.20 -1.86
CA ILE A 309 1.18 -14.99 -2.76
C ILE A 309 0.90 -16.32 -2.08
N LEU A 310 -0.35 -16.57 -1.73
CA LEU A 310 -0.84 -17.83 -1.18
C LEU A 310 -1.37 -18.72 -2.31
N THR A 311 -0.91 -19.97 -2.38
CA THR A 311 -1.34 -20.95 -3.40
C THR A 311 -2.09 -22.12 -2.77
N ASP A 312 -2.80 -22.92 -3.56
CA ASP A 312 -3.48 -24.13 -3.07
C ASP A 312 -2.55 -25.35 -2.90
N LYS A 313 -1.24 -25.18 -3.14
CA LYS A 313 -0.25 -26.27 -3.10
C LYS A 313 -0.17 -26.87 -1.70
N SER A 314 -0.09 -28.20 -1.63
CA SER A 314 -0.11 -28.94 -0.36
C SER A 314 1.05 -28.63 0.58
N GLU A 315 2.19 -28.18 0.06
CA GLU A 315 3.36 -27.86 0.86
C GLU A 315 3.47 -26.35 1.11
N TYR A 316 3.29 -25.96 2.37
CA TYR A 316 3.69 -24.65 2.87
C TYR A 316 5.18 -24.74 3.21
N SER A 317 6.07 -24.29 2.32
CA SER A 317 7.50 -24.61 2.43
C SER A 317 8.41 -23.37 2.40
N HIS A 318 9.16 -23.17 3.48
CA HIS A 318 10.29 -22.23 3.56
C HIS A 318 11.48 -22.68 2.69
N ASN A 319 11.57 -23.98 2.37
CA ASN A 319 12.68 -24.56 1.62
C ASN A 319 12.69 -24.13 0.13
N LEU A 320 11.71 -23.35 -0.31
CA LEU A 320 11.61 -22.84 -1.68
C LEU A 320 12.61 -21.72 -2.01
N TYR A 321 13.47 -21.33 -1.06
CA TYR A 321 14.41 -20.21 -1.17
C TYR A 321 15.85 -20.55 -0.76
N GLY A 322 16.17 -21.83 -0.53
CA GLY A 322 17.52 -22.25 -0.13
C GLY A 322 18.50 -22.26 -1.31
N ASP A 323 19.76 -21.89 -1.07
CA ASP A 323 20.80 -21.75 -2.10
C ASP A 323 21.06 -23.05 -2.89
N ASN A 324 20.82 -24.20 -2.28
CA ASN A 324 21.05 -25.53 -2.86
C ASN A 324 19.87 -26.07 -3.69
N THR A 325 18.82 -25.27 -3.92
CA THR A 325 17.65 -25.69 -4.71
C THR A 325 17.79 -25.28 -6.18
N THR A 326 17.84 -26.27 -7.06
CA THR A 326 17.79 -26.11 -8.53
C THR A 326 16.33 -25.96 -8.99
N ASN A 327 16.08 -25.24 -10.09
CA ASN A 327 14.75 -25.03 -10.71
C ASN A 327 13.71 -24.20 -9.93
N LEU A 328 14.15 -23.26 -9.08
CA LEU A 328 13.25 -22.33 -8.34
C LEU A 328 13.36 -20.87 -8.78
N ASP A 329 13.70 -20.61 -10.05
CA ASP A 329 13.94 -19.25 -10.57
C ASP A 329 12.77 -18.28 -10.31
N VAL A 330 11.53 -18.78 -10.35
CA VAL A 330 10.33 -17.98 -10.03
C VAL A 330 10.30 -17.56 -8.57
N HIS A 331 10.68 -18.45 -7.63
CA HIS A 331 10.72 -18.12 -6.20
C HIS A 331 11.89 -17.18 -5.91
N LYS A 332 13.06 -17.43 -6.49
CA LYS A 332 14.22 -16.53 -6.36
C LYS A 332 13.89 -15.13 -6.88
N ARG A 333 13.22 -15.05 -8.04
CA ARG A 333 12.72 -13.78 -8.61
C ARG A 333 11.70 -13.11 -7.70
N ALA A 334 10.75 -13.86 -7.16
CA ALA A 334 9.77 -13.36 -6.20
C ALA A 334 10.48 -12.72 -4.99
N LYS A 335 11.46 -13.42 -4.39
CA LYS A 335 12.22 -12.93 -3.23
C LYS A 335 12.95 -11.62 -3.52
N ILE A 336 13.63 -11.52 -4.66
CA ILE A 336 14.33 -10.29 -5.09
C ILE A 336 13.36 -9.11 -5.26
N ASN A 337 12.10 -9.39 -5.62
CA ASN A 337 11.05 -8.39 -5.79
C ASN A 337 10.18 -8.19 -4.54
N ARG A 338 10.63 -8.60 -3.34
CA ARG A 338 9.87 -8.47 -2.08
C ARG A 338 8.53 -9.22 -2.11
N ILE A 339 8.50 -10.36 -2.80
CA ILE A 339 7.34 -11.26 -2.89
C ILE A 339 7.69 -12.61 -2.24
N LEU A 340 6.91 -13.01 -1.23
CA LEU A 340 6.90 -14.37 -0.72
C LEU A 340 5.82 -15.18 -1.43
N VAL A 341 6.19 -16.34 -1.94
CA VAL A 341 5.27 -17.34 -2.48
C VAL A 341 5.18 -18.45 -1.44
N ARG A 342 3.96 -18.79 -1.07
CA ARG A 342 3.67 -19.81 -0.07
C ARG A 342 2.62 -20.79 -0.57
N GLY A 343 2.67 -21.98 -0.02
CA GLY A 343 1.67 -23.01 -0.24
C GLY A 343 0.37 -22.70 0.47
N SER A 344 -0.43 -23.74 0.67
CA SER A 344 -1.73 -23.62 1.29
C SER A 344 -1.61 -23.26 2.77
N VAL A 345 -2.23 -22.15 3.16
CA VAL A 345 -2.37 -21.72 4.57
C VAL A 345 -2.97 -22.82 5.45
N PHE A 346 -3.74 -23.74 4.88
CA PHE A 346 -4.33 -24.82 5.65
C PHE A 346 -3.37 -25.97 5.97
N SER A 347 -2.23 -26.05 5.29
CA SER A 347 -1.19 -27.04 5.59
C SER A 347 -0.38 -26.61 6.81
N ASN A 348 -0.13 -25.30 6.97
CA ASN A 348 0.50 -24.75 8.16
C ASN A 348 0.03 -23.31 8.46
N LYS A 349 -1.05 -23.18 9.22
CA LYS A 349 -1.61 -21.87 9.61
C LYS A 349 -0.66 -21.08 10.50
N ALA A 350 0.02 -21.75 11.44
CA ALA A 350 0.92 -21.08 12.38
C ALA A 350 2.10 -20.43 11.67
N GLU A 351 2.69 -21.15 10.71
CA GLU A 351 3.79 -20.67 9.88
C GLU A 351 3.35 -19.52 8.95
N PHE A 352 2.10 -19.55 8.44
CA PHE A 352 1.54 -18.38 7.75
C PHE A 352 1.44 -17.14 8.63
N ILE A 353 0.94 -17.27 9.86
CA ILE A 353 0.89 -16.14 10.78
C ILE A 353 2.29 -15.61 11.10
N ASP A 354 3.26 -16.50 11.26
CA ASP A 354 4.65 -16.14 11.53
C ASP A 354 5.29 -15.41 10.34
N ASP A 355 5.07 -15.90 9.11
CA ASP A 355 5.48 -15.22 7.88
C ASP A 355 4.86 -13.83 7.77
N VAL A 356 3.55 -13.68 8.03
CA VAL A 356 2.87 -12.37 7.97
C VAL A 356 3.48 -11.40 8.99
N LYS A 357 3.71 -11.86 10.22
CA LYS A 357 4.34 -11.03 11.26
C LYS A 357 5.76 -10.62 10.91
N THR A 358 6.59 -11.59 10.52
CA THR A 358 8.02 -11.35 10.28
C THR A 358 8.24 -10.59 8.98
N PHE A 359 7.55 -10.98 7.91
CA PHE A 359 7.77 -10.39 6.60
C PHE A 359 7.26 -8.96 6.50
N PHE A 360 6.11 -8.65 7.09
CA PHE A 360 5.57 -7.28 7.15
C PHE A 360 6.04 -6.49 8.38
N ASN A 361 7.04 -6.99 9.12
CA ASN A 361 7.63 -6.31 10.28
C ASN A 361 6.60 -5.91 11.37
N LEU A 362 5.61 -6.77 11.66
CA LEU A 362 4.56 -6.51 12.65
C LEU A 362 5.01 -6.71 14.10
N HIS A 363 6.32 -6.75 14.37
CA HIS A 363 6.82 -6.96 15.72
C HIS A 363 6.61 -5.70 16.57
N ASN A 364 5.98 -5.89 17.73
CA ASN A 364 5.80 -4.87 18.76
C ASN A 364 7.10 -4.54 19.49
#